data_AF-A0A1Q3HVH6-F1
#
_entry.id   AF-A0A1Q3HVH6-F1
#
_cell.length_a   1.000
_cell.length_b   1.000
_cell.length_c   1.000
_cell.angle_alpha   90.00
_cell.angle_beta   90.00
_cell.angle_gamma   90.00
#
_symmetry.space_group_name_H-M   'P 1'
#
loop_
_entity.id
_entity.type
_entity.pdbx_description
1 polymer ?
#
loop_
_entity_poly.entity_id
_entity_poly.type
_entity_poly.pdbx_seq_one_letter_code
_entity_poly.pdbx_strand_id
1 'polypeptide(L)' 'MRLLAPLLLVSLLLSLDAHAYVDPGTGSVLLQILLGGFAGLALFGKLFWRRVTELFGRKPLPPPAAAPAPSDSRDVKSDR' A
#
# COMPACT_ATOMS: atom_id res chain seq x y z
N MET A 1 33.28 -13.11 -23.43
CA MET A 1 32.90 -13.63 -22.09
C MET A 1 34.07 -14.20 -21.26
N ARG A 2 35.20 -14.59 -21.88
CA ARG A 2 36.36 -15.18 -21.17
C ARG A 2 37.17 -14.21 -20.27
N LEU A 3 37.03 -12.91 -20.48
CA LEU A 3 37.74 -11.86 -19.73
C LEU A 3 36.94 -11.30 -18.55
N LEU A 4 35.64 -11.64 -18.45
CA LEU A 4 34.79 -11.19 -17.35
C LEU A 4 35.10 -11.92 -16.05
N ALA A 5 35.34 -13.23 -16.13
CA ALA A 5 35.71 -14.06 -14.98
C ALA A 5 36.99 -13.59 -14.27
N PRO A 6 38.13 -13.32 -14.96
CA PRO A 6 39.33 -12.84 -14.30
C PRO A 6 39.19 -11.40 -13.80
N LEU A 7 38.43 -10.53 -14.47
CA LEU A 7 38.16 -9.16 -14.01
C LEU A 7 37.38 -9.14 -12.69
N LEU A 8 36.42 -10.05 -12.56
CA LEU A 8 35.60 -10.23 -11.36
C LEU A 8 36.43 -10.83 -10.21
N LEU A 9 37.33 -11.77 -10.53
CA LEU A 9 38.27 -12.38 -9.58
C LEU A 9 39.30 -11.37 -9.04
N VAL A 10 39.85 -10.50 -9.90
CA VAL A 10 40.80 -9.44 -9.51
C VAL A 10 40.13 -8.37 -8.65
N SER A 11 38.89 -8.00 -8.96
CA SER A 11 38.09 -7.07 -8.14
C SER A 11 37.86 -7.60 -6.71
N LEU A 12 37.65 -8.91 -6.58
CA LEU A 12 37.48 -9.58 -5.28
C LEU A 12 38.77 -9.60 -4.44
N LEU A 13 39.94 -9.74 -5.09
CA LEU A 13 41.25 -9.81 -4.44
C LEU A 13 41.76 -8.45 -3.93
N LEU A 14 41.24 -7.33 -4.47
CA LEU A 14 41.61 -5.96 -4.08
C LEU A 14 40.80 -5.41 -2.89
N SER A 15 39.75 -6.10 -2.43
CA SER A 15 38.88 -5.67 -1.32
C SER A 15 39.34 -6.24 0.04
N LEU A 16 40.62 -6.06 0.38
CA LEU A 16 41.10 -6.32 1.75
C LEU A 16 41.22 -5.01 2.52
N ASP A 17 40.57 -5.01 3.69
CA ASP A 17 40.63 -4.07 4.81
C ASP A 17 39.57 -2.93 4.85
N ALA A 18 38.52 -3.14 5.66
CA ALA A 18 37.70 -2.09 6.26
C ALA A 18 37.02 -2.61 7.54
N HIS A 19 37.51 -2.19 8.71
CA HIS A 19 36.98 -2.48 10.04
C HIS A 19 35.62 -1.80 10.38
N ALA A 20 34.78 -1.53 9.38
CA ALA A 20 33.36 -1.22 9.53
C ALA A 20 32.59 -2.21 8.64
N TYR A 21 32.26 -3.35 9.24
CA TYR A 21 31.83 -4.60 8.60
C TYR A 21 30.51 -4.45 7.84
N VAL A 22 30.62 -3.98 6.60
CA VAL A 22 29.67 -4.28 5.54
C VAL A 22 30.51 -4.90 4.44
N ASP A 23 30.70 -6.22 4.51
CA ASP A 23 31.33 -6.97 3.42
C ASP A 23 30.61 -6.61 2.10
N PRO A 24 31.32 -6.48 0.97
CA PRO A 24 30.70 -6.12 -0.32
C PRO A 24 29.57 -7.08 -0.73
N GLY A 25 29.58 -8.32 -0.24
CA GLY A 25 28.47 -9.27 -0.34
C GLY A 25 27.24 -8.88 0.49
N THR A 26 27.42 -8.48 1.74
CA THR A 26 26.35 -8.08 2.66
C THR A 26 25.68 -6.78 2.23
N GLY A 27 26.46 -5.81 1.71
CA GLY A 27 25.91 -4.56 1.16
C GLY A 27 24.94 -4.78 0.00
N SER A 28 25.26 -5.74 -0.89
CA SER A 28 24.40 -6.08 -2.03
C SER A 28 23.10 -6.75 -1.59
N VAL A 29 23.16 -7.67 -0.63
CA VAL A 29 21.98 -8.33 -0.06
C VAL A 29 21.08 -7.32 0.66
N LEU A 30 21.67 -6.39 1.42
CA LEU A 30 20.92 -5.34 2.10
C LEU A 30 20.15 -4.47 1.10
N LEU A 31 20.80 -4.04 0.01
CA LEU A 31 20.15 -3.29 -1.07
C LEU A 31 19.05 -4.09 -1.76
N GLN A 32 19.25 -5.39 -2.00
CA GLN A 32 18.23 -6.27 -2.57
C GLN A 32 17.02 -6.42 -1.65
N ILE A 33 17.22 -6.60 -0.34
CA ILE A 33 16.13 -6.68 0.63
C ILE A 33 15.39 -5.34 0.69
N LEU A 34 16.10 -4.21 0.63
CA LEU A 34 15.48 -2.88 0.63
C LEU A 34 14.62 -2.67 -0.63
N LEU A 35 15.19 -2.91 -1.82
CA LEU A 35 14.48 -2.75 -3.08
C LEU A 35 13.34 -3.75 -3.22
N GLY A 36 13.60 -5.03 -2.92
CA GLY A 36 12.59 -6.09 -2.97
C GLY A 36 11.48 -5.89 -1.96
N GLY A 37 11.82 -5.50 -0.74
CA GLY A 37 10.86 -5.15 0.32
C GLY A 37 10.02 -3.93 -0.06
N PHE A 38 10.64 -2.87 -0.59
CA PHE A 38 9.91 -1.68 -1.03
C PHE A 38 8.98 -1.97 -2.22
N ALA A 39 9.46 -2.70 -3.22
CA ALA A 39 8.64 -3.11 -4.36
C ALA A 39 7.48 -4.03 -3.93
N GLY A 40 7.74 -4.96 -3.02
CA GLY A 40 6.74 -5.84 -2.43
C GLY A 40 5.68 -5.05 -1.65
N LEU A 41 6.09 -4.10 -0.81
CA LEU A 41 5.18 -3.26 -0.04
C LEU A 41 4.34 -2.35 -0.95
N ALA A 42 4.93 -1.78 -1.99
CA ALA A 42 4.22 -0.97 -2.97
C ALA A 42 3.17 -1.80 -3.73
N LEU A 43 3.52 -3.02 -4.14
CA LEU A 43 2.59 -3.93 -4.81
C LEU A 43 1.46 -4.37 -3.88
N PHE A 44 1.79 -4.73 -2.63
CA PHE A 44 0.80 -5.09 -1.62
C PHE A 44 -0.15 -3.92 -1.35
N GLY A 45 0.38 -2.72 -1.12
CA GLY A 45 -0.41 -1.50 -0.96
C GLY A 45 -1.34 -1.24 -2.15
N LYS A 46 -0.85 -1.42 -3.38
CA LYS A 46 -1.65 -1.28 -4.60
C LYS A 46 -2.77 -2.32 -4.68
N LEU A 47 -2.50 -3.58 -4.33
CA LEU A 47 -3.48 -4.66 -4.37
C LEU A 47 -4.60 -4.46 -3.34
N PHE A 48 -4.25 -3.98 -2.14
CA PHE A 48 -5.18 -3.77 -1.04
C PHE A 48 -5.78 -2.36 -0.99
N TRP A 49 -5.42 -1.47 -1.92
CA TRP A 49 -5.87 -0.07 -1.94
C TRP A 49 -7.37 0.07 -1.77
N ARG A 50 -8.17 -0.73 -2.50
CA ARG A 50 -9.64 -0.73 -2.38
C ARG A 50 -10.11 -1.08 -0.96
N ARG A 51 -9.55 -2.12 -0.35
CA ARG A 51 -9.92 -2.55 1.01
C ARG A 51 -9.54 -1.50 2.05
N VAL A 52 -8.37 -0.89 1.90
CA VAL A 52 -7.93 0.21 2.76
C VAL A 52 -8.91 1.38 2.61
N THR A 53 -9.24 1.80 1.39
CA THR A 53 -10.18 2.91 1.15
C THR A 53 -11.61 2.60 1.63
N GLU A 54 -12.06 1.35 1.55
CA GLU A 54 -13.38 0.92 2.04
C GLU A 54 -13.50 1.06 3.56
N LEU A 55 -12.42 0.84 4.32
CA LEU A 55 -12.38 1.09 5.77
C LEU A 55 -12.52 2.57 6.13
N PHE A 56 -12.08 3.48 5.25
CA PHE A 56 -12.24 4.93 5.42
C PHE A 56 -13.55 5.47 4.81
N GLY A 57 -14.33 4.62 4.13
CA GLY A 57 -15.62 4.98 3.54
C GLY A 57 -16.67 5.24 4.62
N ARG A 58 -17.05 6.50 4.81
CA ARG A 58 -18.18 6.88 5.67
C ARG A 58 -19.47 6.25 5.15
N LYS A 59 -20.16 5.46 5.99
CA LYS A 59 -21.53 5.04 5.70
C LYS A 59 -22.41 6.29 5.59
N PRO A 60 -23.18 6.46 4.51
CA PRO A 60 -24.21 7.48 4.46
C PRO A 60 -25.14 7.29 5.66
N LEU A 61 -25.37 8.35 6.43
CA LEU A 61 -26.39 8.33 7.45
C LEU A 61 -27.72 8.01 6.75
N PRO A 62 -28.52 7.06 7.27
CA PRO A 62 -29.85 6.78 6.76
C PRO A 62 -30.62 8.10 6.56
N PRO A 63 -31.35 8.26 5.44
CA PRO A 63 -32.22 9.41 5.26
C PRO A 63 -33.09 9.57 6.51
N PRO A 64 -33.29 10.80 7.03
CA PRO A 64 -34.18 11.03 8.16
C PRO A 64 -35.48 10.30 7.86
N ALA A 65 -35.77 9.29 8.69
CA ALA A 65 -36.92 8.42 8.51
C ALA A 65 -38.11 9.30 8.15
N ALA A 66 -38.63 9.07 6.94
CA ALA A 66 -39.71 9.81 6.30
C ALA A 66 -40.41 10.72 7.29
N ALA A 67 -40.10 12.02 7.23
CA ALA A 67 -40.85 13.03 7.96
C ALA A 67 -42.33 12.66 7.79
N PRO A 68 -43.09 12.45 8.88
CA PRO A 68 -44.45 11.95 8.79
C PRO A 68 -45.18 12.83 7.78
N ALA A 69 -45.58 12.20 6.66
CA ALA A 69 -46.28 12.90 5.60
C ALA A 69 -47.42 13.70 6.25
N PRO A 70 -47.59 14.99 5.89
CA PRO A 70 -48.62 15.81 6.50
C PRO A 70 -49.94 15.06 6.33
N SER A 71 -50.49 14.58 7.45
CA SER A 71 -51.76 13.89 7.48
C SER A 71 -52.77 14.85 6.89
N ASP A 72 -53.20 14.55 5.67
CA ASP A 72 -54.11 15.37 4.88
C ASP A 72 -55.44 15.47 5.63
N SER A 73 -55.59 16.53 6.41
CA SER A 73 -56.78 16.80 7.21
C SER A 73 -57.96 17.30 6.36
N ARG A 74 -57.98 16.99 5.05
CA ARG A 74 -59.01 17.44 4.10
C ARG A 74 -60.25 16.56 4.07
N ASP A 75 -60.32 15.48 4.84
CA ASP A 75 -61.48 14.59 4.86
C ASP A 75 -62.61 15.00 5.83
N VAL A 76 -62.48 16.11 6.57
CA VAL A 76 -63.45 16.50 7.62
C VAL A 76 -64.51 17.52 7.17
N LYS A 77 -64.51 17.99 5.90
CA LYS A 77 -65.39 19.11 5.49
C LYS A 77 -66.25 18.89 4.25
N SER A 78 -66.80 17.68 4.06
CA SER A 78 -67.78 17.42 2.99
C SER A 78 -69.17 16.98 3.47
N ASP A 79 -69.46 17.03 4.78
CA ASP A 79 -70.70 16.51 5.37
C ASP A 79 -71.51 17.59 6.14
N ARG A 80 -71.59 18.82 5.60
CA ARG A 80 -72.54 19.85 6.08
C ARG A 80 -73.26 20.55 4.95
#